data_AF-A0A223KN24-F1
#
_entry.id   AF-A0A223KN24-F1
#
_cell.length_a   1.000
_cell.length_b   1.000
_cell.length_c   1.000
_cell.angle_alpha   90.00
_cell.angle_beta   90.00
_cell.angle_gamma   90.00
#
_symmetry.space_group_name_H-M   'P 1'
#
loop_
_entity.id
_entity.type
_entity.pdbx_description
1 polymer ?
#
loop_
_entity_poly.entity_id
_entity_poly.type
_entity_poly.pdbx_seq_one_letter_code
_entity_poly.pdbx_strand_id
1 'polypeptide(L)'
;MKEQPSFTEITLPSINDVHDEALINEFTNGIGKKVFILTPSFPFVFIGKIEDVVADSVVVNTEVTTIGELENRKWFVHIHQIEVFYIEQKGMPRIPELKDDL
;
A
#
# COMPACT_ATOMS: atom_id res chain seq x y z
N MET A 1 19.20 -49.43 15.54
CA MET A 1 18.12 -48.42 15.54
C MET A 1 17.99 -47.92 14.11
N LYS A 2 16.80 -47.97 13.50
CA LYS A 2 16.59 -47.50 12.13
C LYS A 2 16.32 -46.01 12.17
N GLU A 3 17.18 -45.20 11.56
CA GLU A 3 16.93 -43.78 11.35
C GLU A 3 15.79 -43.62 10.35
N GLN A 4 14.73 -42.90 10.75
CA GLN A 4 13.65 -42.50 9.85
C GLN A 4 14.10 -41.22 9.13
N PRO A 5 13.95 -41.13 7.80
CA PRO A 5 14.30 -39.91 7.08
C PRO A 5 13.30 -38.80 7.45
N SER A 6 13.83 -37.67 7.90
CA SER A 6 13.07 -36.43 8.10
C SER A 6 12.72 -35.85 6.73
N PHE A 7 11.47 -36.00 6.30
CA PHE A 7 10.95 -35.28 5.14
C PHE A 7 10.75 -33.82 5.53
N THR A 8 11.44 -32.90 4.86
CA THR A 8 11.13 -31.47 4.96
C THR A 8 9.81 -31.25 4.22
N GLU A 9 8.74 -30.90 4.95
CA GLU A 9 7.49 -30.48 4.34
C GLU A 9 7.75 -29.20 3.54
N ILE A 10 7.59 -29.26 2.22
CA ILE A 10 7.58 -28.07 1.37
C ILE A 10 6.20 -27.44 1.54
N THR A 11 6.08 -26.43 2.41
CA THR A 11 4.86 -25.64 2.52
C THR A 11 4.77 -24.70 1.33
N LEU A 12 3.82 -24.97 0.42
CA LEU A 12 3.51 -24.05 -0.66
C LEU A 12 2.83 -22.80 -0.05
N PRO A 13 3.11 -21.58 -0.56
CA PRO A 13 2.45 -20.38 -0.09
C PRO A 13 0.94 -20.49 -0.30
N SER A 14 0.17 -20.01 0.67
CA SER A 14 -1.28 -19.89 0.52
C SER A 14 -1.63 -18.84 -0.54
N ILE A 15 -2.86 -18.87 -1.03
CA ILE A 15 -3.36 -17.84 -1.96
C ILE A 15 -3.27 -16.44 -1.33
N ASN A 16 -3.45 -16.35 -0.01
CA ASN A 16 -3.32 -15.09 0.72
C ASN A 16 -1.86 -14.59 0.69
N ASP A 17 -0.89 -15.48 0.88
CA ASP A 17 0.53 -15.11 0.84
C ASP A 17 0.93 -14.58 -0.55
N VAL A 18 0.43 -15.20 -1.63
CA VAL A 18 0.67 -14.74 -3.00
C VAL A 18 0.00 -13.40 -3.28
N HIS A 19 -1.21 -13.19 -2.76
CA HIS A 19 -1.94 -11.93 -2.93
C HIS A 19 -1.24 -10.76 -2.22
N ASP A 20 -0.82 -10.98 -0.98
CA ASP A 20 -0.13 -10.00 -0.16
C ASP A 20 1.22 -9.62 -0.80
N GLU A 21 1.97 -10.60 -1.28
CA GLU A 21 3.23 -10.38 -1.99
C GLU A 21 3.01 -9.55 -3.27
N ALA A 22 1.96 -9.83 -4.04
CA ALA A 22 1.63 -9.06 -5.24
C ALA A 22 1.31 -7.59 -4.92
N LEU A 23 0.56 -7.33 -3.84
CA LEU A 23 0.27 -5.96 -3.39
C LEU A 23 1.54 -5.24 -2.92
N ILE A 24 2.35 -5.90 -2.09
CA ILE A 24 3.64 -5.35 -1.63
C ILE A 24 4.52 -4.99 -2.83
N ASN A 25 4.61 -5.87 -3.82
CA ASN A 25 5.37 -5.64 -5.04
C ASN A 25 4.83 -4.45 -5.85
N GLU A 26 3.51 -4.33 -5.99
CA GLU A 26 2.89 -3.21 -6.71
C GLU A 26 3.20 -1.86 -6.04
N PHE A 27 3.07 -1.79 -4.70
CA PHE A 27 3.43 -0.57 -3.95
C PHE A 27 4.93 -0.29 -3.99
N THR A 28 5.78 -1.31 -3.93
CA THR A 28 7.24 -1.18 -4.03
C THR A 28 7.64 -0.62 -5.40
N ASN A 29 7.04 -1.13 -6.49
CA ASN A 29 7.20 -0.60 -7.85
C ASN A 29 6.58 0.80 -8.03
N GLY A 30 5.69 1.19 -7.12
CA GLY A 30 5.04 2.49 -7.04
C GLY A 30 5.82 3.55 -6.26
N ILE A 31 6.92 3.21 -5.57
CA ILE A 31 7.71 4.17 -4.80
C ILE A 31 8.11 5.37 -5.67
N GLY A 32 7.85 6.57 -5.15
CA GLY A 32 8.08 7.83 -5.85
C GLY A 32 6.89 8.31 -6.69
N LYS A 33 5.84 7.52 -6.88
CA LYS A 33 4.63 7.91 -7.63
C LYS A 33 3.54 8.43 -6.70
N LYS A 34 2.61 9.20 -7.28
CA LYS A 34 1.40 9.65 -6.59
C LYS A 34 0.43 8.47 -6.45
N VAL A 35 -0.24 8.37 -5.30
CA VAL A 35 -1.17 7.31 -4.97
C VAL A 35 -2.44 7.88 -4.36
N PHE A 36 -3.55 7.24 -4.67
CA PHE A 36 -4.84 7.38 -4.01
C PHE A 36 -5.15 6.06 -3.31
N ILE A 37 -5.54 6.11 -2.03
CA ILE A 37 -5.88 4.95 -1.22
C ILE A 37 -7.22 5.21 -0.53
N LEU A 38 -8.11 4.22 -0.56
CA LEU A 38 -9.30 4.14 0.28
C LEU A 38 -9.13 3.03 1.32
N THR A 39 -9.54 3.33 2.54
CA THR A 39 -9.59 2.35 3.64
C THR A 39 -10.99 2.38 4.27
N PRO A 40 -11.46 1.26 4.86
CA PRO A 40 -12.80 1.19 5.45
C PRO A 40 -12.89 1.95 6.79
N SER A 41 -11.73 2.32 7.36
CA SER A 41 -11.62 3.00 8.65
C SER A 41 -11.01 4.38 8.51
N PHE A 42 -11.22 5.23 9.50
CA PHE A 42 -10.72 6.59 9.50
C PHE A 42 -9.16 6.63 9.55
N PRO A 43 -8.47 7.48 8.75
CA PRO A 43 -9.00 8.44 7.79
C PRO A 43 -9.19 7.80 6.39
N PHE A 44 -10.43 7.78 5.92
CA PHE A 44 -10.91 6.93 4.82
C PHE A 44 -10.17 7.11 3.48
N VAL A 45 -9.46 8.22 3.29
CA VAL A 45 -8.79 8.60 2.05
C VAL A 45 -7.35 9.03 2.34
N PHE A 46 -6.40 8.54 1.53
CA PHE A 46 -5.04 9.07 1.48
C PHE A 46 -4.68 9.39 0.03
N ILE A 47 -4.33 10.64 -0.25
CA ILE A 47 -3.74 11.06 -1.51
C ILE A 47 -2.37 11.63 -1.22
N GLY A 48 -1.34 11.15 -1.91
CA GLY A 48 0.02 11.60 -1.67
C GLY A 48 1.05 10.83 -2.46
N LYS A 49 2.30 10.91 -2.05
CA LYS A 49 3.41 10.20 -2.70
C LYS A 49 3.80 8.96 -1.91
N ILE A 50 3.96 7.83 -2.59
CA ILE A 50 4.54 6.62 -1.98
C ILE A 50 6.02 6.92 -1.69
N GLU A 51 6.41 6.91 -0.42
CA GLU A 51 7.79 7.13 -0.02
C GLU A 51 8.54 5.82 0.20
N ASP A 52 7.87 4.82 0.75
CA ASP A 52 8.50 3.54 1.10
C ASP A 52 7.46 2.43 1.29
N VAL A 53 7.91 1.19 1.41
CA VAL A 53 7.12 0.04 1.88
C VAL A 53 7.90 -0.63 3.01
N VAL A 54 7.32 -0.63 4.21
CA VAL A 54 7.95 -1.18 5.42
C VAL A 54 7.08 -2.31 5.93
N ALA A 55 7.61 -3.54 5.87
CA ALA A 55 6.88 -4.77 6.17
C ALA A 55 5.59 -4.88 5.34
N ASP A 56 4.43 -4.84 5.99
CA ASP A 56 3.08 -4.93 5.41
C ASP A 56 2.41 -3.56 5.25
N SER A 57 3.17 -2.46 5.40
CA SER A 57 2.64 -1.10 5.37
C SER A 57 3.27 -0.29 4.23
N VAL A 58 2.43 0.43 3.49
CA VAL A 58 2.89 1.48 2.57
C VAL A 58 3.05 2.80 3.32
N VAL A 59 4.18 3.46 3.13
CA VAL A 59 4.45 4.78 3.71
C VAL A 59 4.08 5.83 2.67
N VAL A 60 3.06 6.64 2.98
CA VAL A 60 2.56 7.70 2.10
C VAL A 60 2.83 9.05 2.73
N ASN A 61 3.50 9.94 2.01
CA ASN A 61 3.54 11.36 2.34
C ASN A 61 2.25 12.00 1.84
N THR A 62 1.29 12.14 2.75
CA THR A 62 -0.09 12.50 2.44
C THR A 62 -0.23 14.00 2.22
N GLU A 63 -0.67 14.36 1.02
CA GLU A 63 -1.01 15.74 0.63
C GLU A 63 -2.45 16.07 0.99
N VAL A 64 -3.37 15.11 0.78
CA VAL A 64 -4.81 15.30 1.01
C VAL A 64 -5.41 14.09 1.73
N THR A 65 -6.23 14.35 2.73
CA THR A 65 -7.01 13.32 3.45
C THR A 65 -8.37 13.88 3.88
N THR A 66 -9.16 13.11 4.63
CA THR A 66 -10.52 13.50 5.03
C THR A 66 -10.55 14.71 5.98
N ILE A 67 -9.46 14.95 6.72
CA ILE A 67 -9.33 16.04 7.71
C ILE A 67 -8.01 16.78 7.44
N GLY A 68 -8.08 18.09 7.18
CA GLY A 68 -6.91 18.90 6.82
C GLY A 68 -5.78 18.88 7.86
N GLU A 69 -6.13 18.81 9.15
CA GLU A 69 -5.15 18.71 10.24
C GLU A 69 -4.30 17.44 10.17
N LEU A 70 -4.76 16.41 9.44
CA LEU A 70 -4.07 15.14 9.24
C LEU A 70 -3.27 15.07 7.94
N GLU A 71 -3.25 16.14 7.15
CA GLU A 71 -2.42 16.29 5.95
C GLU A 71 -0.97 16.62 6.30
N ASN A 72 -0.11 16.67 5.27
CA ASN A 72 1.29 17.09 5.34
C ASN A 72 2.13 16.27 6.34
N ARG A 73 1.86 14.97 6.39
CA ARG A 73 2.54 14.02 7.27
C ARG A 73 2.66 12.65 6.60
N LYS A 74 3.55 11.82 7.16
CA LYS A 74 3.71 10.43 6.73
C LYS A 74 2.68 9.55 7.43
N TRP A 75 1.96 8.78 6.63
CA TRP A 75 1.03 7.76 7.10
C TRP A 75 1.59 6.38 6.76
N PHE A 76 1.51 5.47 7.73
CA PHE A 76 1.75 4.05 7.55
C PHE A 76 0.40 3.39 7.37
N VAL A 77 0.10 2.97 6.14
CA VAL A 77 -1.18 2.34 5.82
C VAL A 77 -0.93 0.84 5.66
N HIS A 78 -1.52 0.04 6.54
CA HIS A 78 -1.46 -1.42 6.42
C HIS A 78 -2.14 -1.86 5.13
N ILE A 79 -1.43 -2.64 4.32
CA ILE A 79 -1.90 -3.07 2.99
C ILE A 79 -3.22 -3.85 3.11
N HIS A 80 -3.40 -4.63 4.18
CA HIS A 80 -4.65 -5.37 4.44
C HIS A 80 -5.87 -4.49 4.74
N GLN A 81 -5.66 -3.21 5.05
CA GLN A 81 -6.74 -2.25 5.28
C GLN A 81 -7.11 -1.47 4.01
N ILE A 82 -6.39 -1.68 2.91
CA ILE A 82 -6.65 -1.00 1.65
C ILE A 82 -7.82 -1.68 0.95
N GLU A 83 -8.93 -0.96 0.83
CA GLU A 83 -10.12 -1.42 0.09
C GLU A 83 -9.90 -1.21 -1.41
N VAL A 84 -9.37 -0.05 -1.78
CA VAL A 84 -9.11 0.36 -3.16
C VAL A 84 -7.87 1.24 -3.20
N PHE A 85 -7.06 1.12 -4.25
CA PHE A 85 -5.99 2.06 -4.52
C PHE A 85 -5.83 2.35 -6.01
N TYR A 86 -5.18 3.46 -6.31
CA TYR A 86 -4.71 3.82 -7.64
C TYR A 86 -3.33 4.48 -7.55
N ILE A 87 -2.32 3.87 -8.18
CA ILE A 87 -0.98 4.46 -8.33
C ILE A 87 -0.91 5.12 -9.70
N GLU A 88 -0.56 6.41 -9.74
CA GLU A 88 -0.50 7.15 -10.99
C GLU A 88 0.58 6.60 -11.93
N GLN A 89 0.20 6.38 -13.20
CA GLN A 89 1.09 5.84 -14.22
C GLN A 89 1.19 6.77 -15.43
N LYS A 90 2.32 6.72 -16.12
CA LYS A 90 2.53 7.51 -17.34
C LYS A 90 1.53 7.11 -18.42
N GLY A 91 0.77 8.08 -18.92
CA GLY A 91 -0.23 7.87 -19.98
C GLY A 91 -1.61 7.44 -19.49
N MET A 92 -1.78 7.23 -18.18
CA MET A 92 -3.06 6.93 -17.53
C MET A 92 -3.66 8.19 -16.89
N PRO A 93 -4.95 8.17 -16.47
CA PRO A 93 -5.56 9.30 -15.78
C PRO A 93 -4.74 9.76 -14.57
N ARG A 94 -4.65 11.07 -14.38
CA ARG A 94 -3.93 11.63 -13.23
C ARG A 94 -4.85 11.74 -12.03
N ILE A 95 -4.26 11.61 -10.84
CA ILE A 95 -4.96 11.95 -9.60
C ILE A 95 -5.14 13.47 -9.59
N PRO A 96 -6.37 13.99 -9.42
CA PRO A 96 -6.60 15.43 -9.45
C PRO A 96 -5.87 16.13 -8.30
N GLU A 97 -5.45 17.37 -8.54
CA GLU A 97 -4.97 18.23 -7.46
C GLU A 97 -6.19 18.84 -6.75
N LEU A 98 -6.33 18.51 -5.47
CA LEU A 98 -7.40 18.99 -4.60
C LEU A 98 -6.86 20.12 -3.71
N LYS A 99 -6.31 21.17 -4.33
CA LYS A 99 -5.92 22.38 -3.61
C LYS A 99 -7.01 23.42 -3.79
N ASP A 100 -7.27 24.19 -2.73
CA ASP A 100 -8.09 25.39 -2.86
C ASP A 100 -7.32 26.43 -3.70
N ASP A 101 -8.00 27.02 -4.68
CA ASP A 101 -7.50 28.19 -5.42
C ASP A 101 -7.44 29.38 -4.44
N LEU A 102 -6.29 29.62 -3.82
CA LEU A 102 -5.99 30.82 -3.03
C LEU A 102 -5.33 31.91 -3.88
#